data_AF-A0A6J8BAB5-F1
#
_entry.id   AF-A0A6J8BAB5-F1
#
_cell.length_a   1.000
_cell.length_b   1.000
_cell.length_c   1.000
_cell.angle_alpha   90.00
_cell.angle_beta   90.00
_cell.angle_gamma   90.00
#
_symmetry.space_group_name_H-M   'P 1'
#
loop_
_entity.id
_entity.type
_entity.pdbx_description
1 polymer ?
#
loop_
_entity_poly.entity_id
_entity_poly.type
_entity_poly.pdbx_seq_one_letter_code
_entity_poly.pdbx_strand_id
1 'polypeptide(L)'
;MEGKGNALFINSLESSSDIICIQEHWLYEFQKQSLCNVLPNMDMFIRCSDTYEEISNFNRPRGKGGVAIAWKRFLTPSISEIPSGNNRIIAIELKSPMKTCIICVYMPTNNSGDSCLDVISSILSMYSVSHRIVIVGDCNGTLKPPRKYNKHDFLLQAFVHEMNLQSHRSEESTFFHHSGMSTSQIDYILHNATIAFLSDYKIHDQCHSNTSSHVPVSAKMKQSNPAISVNSKPSGKI
;
A
#
# COMPACT_ATOMS: atom_id res chain seq x y z
N MET A 1 -0.15 20.30 -13.59
CA MET A 1 0.19 20.57 -12.17
C MET A 1 -0.60 19.62 -11.26
N GLU A 2 -0.62 18.31 -11.54
CA GLU A 2 -1.57 17.34 -10.93
C GLU A 2 -1.10 16.76 -9.58
N GLY A 3 0.21 16.78 -9.28
CA GLY A 3 0.73 16.27 -8.00
C GLY A 3 0.27 17.02 -6.75
N LYS A 4 -0.34 18.21 -6.90
CA LYS A 4 -0.94 18.97 -5.78
C LYS A 4 -2.45 18.71 -5.62
N GLY A 5 -3.13 18.18 -6.63
CA GLY A 5 -4.59 18.09 -6.65
C GLY A 5 -5.14 17.20 -5.54
N ASN A 6 -4.48 16.08 -5.29
CA ASN A 6 -4.90 15.11 -4.27
C ASN A 6 -4.32 15.35 -2.87
N ALA A 7 -3.49 16.37 -2.67
CA ALA A 7 -2.86 16.61 -1.37
C ALA A 7 -3.89 16.78 -0.25
N LEU A 8 -4.95 17.56 -0.50
CA LEU A 8 -6.03 17.79 0.47
C LEU A 8 -6.80 16.49 0.77
N PHE A 9 -7.05 15.68 -0.26
CA PHE A 9 -7.72 14.40 -0.09
C PHE A 9 -6.87 13.42 0.71
N ILE A 10 -5.59 13.27 0.37
CA ILE A 10 -4.65 12.42 1.10
C ILE A 10 -4.56 12.85 2.57
N ASN A 11 -4.48 14.16 2.84
CA ASN A 11 -4.50 14.69 4.21
C ASN A 11 -5.81 14.31 4.93
N SER A 12 -6.98 14.35 4.27
CA SER A 12 -8.23 13.94 4.91
C SER A 12 -8.23 12.47 5.40
N LEU A 13 -7.49 11.58 4.71
CA LEU A 13 -7.34 10.17 5.10
C LEU A 13 -6.52 10.00 6.39
N GLU A 14 -5.67 10.97 6.73
CA GLU A 14 -4.85 10.95 7.95
C GLU A 14 -5.69 10.85 9.22
N SER A 15 -6.91 11.41 9.21
CA SER A 15 -7.80 11.40 10.38
C SER A 15 -8.42 10.03 10.68
N SER A 16 -8.52 9.17 9.67
CA SER A 16 -9.21 7.87 9.76
C SER A 16 -8.30 6.66 9.66
N SER A 17 -7.00 6.88 9.41
CA SER A 17 -6.06 5.81 9.07
C SER A 17 -4.79 5.89 9.91
N ASP A 18 -4.40 4.73 10.45
CA ASP A 18 -3.13 4.57 11.17
C ASP A 18 -1.95 4.35 10.23
N ILE A 19 -2.19 3.67 9.11
CA ILE A 19 -1.22 3.37 8.05
C ILE A 19 -1.87 3.68 6.70
N ILE A 20 -1.15 4.37 5.83
CA ILE A 20 -1.59 4.75 4.48
C ILE A 20 -0.53 4.26 3.48
N CYS A 21 -0.97 3.48 2.49
CA CYS A 21 -0.15 3.07 1.36
C CYS A 21 -0.51 3.96 0.16
N ILE A 22 0.48 4.63 -0.43
CA ILE A 22 0.30 5.57 -1.54
C ILE A 22 1.06 5.03 -2.74
N GLN A 23 0.35 4.83 -3.85
CA GLN A 23 0.92 4.46 -5.14
C GLN A 23 0.95 5.67 -6.06
N GLU A 24 1.84 5.62 -7.05
CA GLU A 24 1.98 6.67 -8.06
C GLU A 24 2.02 8.08 -7.46
N HIS A 25 2.88 8.33 -6.48
CA HIS A 25 2.97 9.70 -5.94
C HIS A 25 3.62 10.67 -6.95
N TRP A 26 4.26 10.17 -8.02
CA TRP A 26 4.83 10.93 -9.15
C TRP A 26 5.89 11.97 -8.76
N LEU A 27 6.53 11.81 -7.60
CA LEU A 27 7.54 12.74 -7.10
C LEU A 27 8.94 12.29 -7.49
N TYR A 28 9.81 13.26 -7.76
CA TYR A 28 11.25 13.05 -7.79
C TYR A 28 11.82 12.92 -6.38
N GLU A 29 13.03 12.35 -6.27
CA GLU A 29 13.71 12.19 -4.98
C GLU A 29 13.86 13.52 -4.21
N PHE A 30 14.22 14.61 -4.89
CA PHE A 30 14.33 15.95 -4.28
C PHE A 30 12.97 16.54 -3.85
N GLN A 31 11.86 15.97 -4.32
CA GLN A 31 10.50 16.41 -3.99
C GLN A 31 9.86 15.59 -2.88
N LYS A 32 10.46 14.50 -2.39
CA LYS A 32 9.83 13.60 -1.41
C LYS A 32 9.36 14.33 -0.14
N GLN A 33 10.07 15.38 0.27
CA GLN A 33 9.70 16.20 1.42
C GLN A 33 8.33 16.86 1.26
N SER A 34 7.89 17.12 0.02
CA SER A 34 6.54 17.64 -0.23
C SER A 34 5.45 16.67 0.23
N LEU A 35 5.66 15.35 0.11
CA LEU A 35 4.72 14.35 0.61
C LEU A 35 4.68 14.32 2.14
N CYS A 36 5.84 14.44 2.80
CA CYS A 36 5.92 14.59 4.25
C CYS A 36 5.13 15.80 4.75
N ASN A 37 5.15 16.90 4.00
CA ASN A 37 4.40 18.11 4.35
C ASN A 37 2.88 17.96 4.18
N VAL A 38 2.42 17.03 3.32
CA VAL A 38 0.99 16.71 3.14
C VAL A 38 0.44 15.91 4.31
N LEU A 39 1.26 15.04 4.92
CA LEU A 39 0.89 14.19 6.06
C LEU A 39 1.77 14.53 7.29
N PRO A 40 1.62 15.74 7.88
CA PRO A 40 2.57 16.27 8.84
C PRO A 40 2.59 15.55 10.20
N ASN A 41 1.62 14.67 10.52
CA ASN A 41 1.64 13.87 11.76
C ASN A 41 1.90 12.38 11.52
N MET A 42 2.44 12.03 10.35
CA MET A 42 2.86 10.68 10.00
C MET A 42 4.36 10.64 9.73
N ASP A 43 4.98 9.52 10.09
CA ASP A 43 6.30 9.16 9.57
C ASP A 43 6.11 8.28 8.34
N MET A 44 7.10 8.22 7.44
CA MET A 44 6.93 7.47 6.19
C MET A 44 8.24 6.98 5.58
N PHE A 45 8.13 5.90 4.83
CA PHE A 45 9.11 5.49 3.83
C PHE A 45 8.58 5.86 2.44
N ILE A 46 9.47 6.40 1.60
CA ILE A 46 9.15 6.83 0.23
C ILE A 46 10.19 6.20 -0.70
N ARG A 47 9.74 5.76 -1.88
CA ARG A 47 10.61 5.31 -2.98
C ARG A 47 10.18 6.01 -4.26
N CYS A 48 11.03 6.89 -4.75
CA CYS A 48 10.84 7.55 -6.03
C CYS A 48 11.39 6.67 -7.15
N SER A 49 10.71 6.62 -8.29
CA SER A 49 11.22 5.88 -9.46
C SER A 49 12.31 6.62 -10.23
N ASP A 50 12.41 7.94 -10.07
CA ASP A 50 13.38 8.80 -10.75
C ASP A 50 14.37 9.42 -9.76
N THR A 51 15.66 9.28 -10.08
CA THR A 51 16.78 9.83 -9.30
C THR A 51 17.41 11.07 -9.94
N TYR A 52 16.76 11.67 -10.96
CA TYR A 52 17.30 12.85 -11.64
C TYR A 52 17.58 13.99 -10.66
N GLU A 53 18.81 14.50 -10.70
CA GLU A 53 19.22 15.74 -10.04
C GLU A 53 18.53 16.93 -10.74
N GLU A 54 18.34 18.04 -10.01
CA GLU A 54 17.50 19.18 -10.39
C GLU A 54 17.61 19.56 -11.88
N ILE A 55 16.59 19.20 -12.65
CA ILE A 55 16.43 19.71 -14.01
C ILE A 55 15.96 21.17 -13.88
N SER A 56 16.58 22.07 -14.65
CA SER A 56 16.24 23.49 -14.70
C SER A 56 14.71 23.71 -14.72
N ASN A 57 14.24 24.76 -14.03
CA ASN A 57 12.82 25.04 -13.79
C ASN A 57 11.93 25.12 -15.05
N PHE A 58 12.52 25.22 -16.24
CA PHE A 58 11.81 25.45 -17.48
C PHE A 58 11.22 24.19 -18.14
N ASN A 59 11.62 22.98 -17.72
CA ASN A 59 11.01 21.73 -18.18
C ASN A 59 11.16 20.67 -17.09
N ARG A 60 10.29 20.71 -16.07
CA ARG A 60 10.21 19.63 -15.09
C ARG A 60 9.25 18.57 -15.63
N PRO A 61 9.74 17.42 -16.15
CA PRO A 61 8.86 16.32 -16.46
C PRO A 61 8.07 15.89 -15.22
N ARG A 62 7.04 15.05 -15.41
CA ARG A 62 6.43 14.33 -14.29
C ARG A 62 7.37 13.19 -13.90
N GLY A 63 7.39 12.81 -12.62
CA GLY A 63 8.03 11.56 -12.22
C GLY A 63 7.43 10.35 -12.95
N LYS A 64 7.96 9.15 -12.70
CA LYS A 64 7.56 7.88 -13.35
C LYS A 64 7.05 6.86 -12.33
N GLY A 65 6.08 7.25 -11.53
CA GLY A 65 5.46 6.42 -10.49
C GLY A 65 5.99 6.75 -9.09
N GLY A 66 6.42 5.73 -8.36
CA GLY A 66 6.85 5.82 -6.96
C GLY A 66 5.78 5.35 -5.97
N VAL A 67 6.21 4.90 -4.80
CA VAL A 67 5.36 4.39 -3.72
C VAL A 67 5.77 4.97 -2.37
N ALA A 68 4.82 5.05 -1.44
CA ALA A 68 5.08 5.43 -0.06
C ALA A 68 4.23 4.62 0.92
N ILE A 69 4.78 4.32 2.10
CA ILE A 69 4.02 3.86 3.26
C ILE A 69 4.19 4.90 4.36
N ALA A 70 3.08 5.51 4.77
CA ALA A 70 3.02 6.43 5.89
C ALA A 70 2.32 5.76 7.09
N TRP A 71 2.76 6.06 8.31
CA TRP A 71 2.14 5.58 9.54
C TRP A 71 2.09 6.68 10.60
N LYS A 72 1.12 6.60 11.52
CA LYS A 72 1.04 7.52 12.66
C LYS A 72 2.29 7.40 13.53
N ARG A 73 2.85 8.53 13.96
CA ARG A 73 4.11 8.58 14.74
C ARG A 73 4.14 7.70 15.99
N PHE A 74 2.99 7.45 16.63
CA PHE A 74 2.95 6.56 17.80
C PHE A 74 3.31 5.10 17.45
N LEU A 75 3.22 4.70 16.17
CA LEU A 75 3.62 3.39 15.66
C LEU A 75 5.11 3.28 15.34
N THR A 76 5.86 4.39 15.25
CA THR A 76 7.26 4.40 14.81
C THR A 76 8.17 3.43 15.58
N PRO A 77 8.07 3.28 16.92
CA PRO A 77 8.87 2.28 17.65
C PRO A 77 8.64 0.82 17.19
N SER A 78 7.46 0.55 16.62
CA SER A 78 7.05 -0.77 16.14
C SER A 78 7.27 -0.97 14.65
N ILE A 79 7.76 0.01 13.91
CA ILE A 79 7.92 -0.07 12.45
C ILE A 79 9.39 -0.22 12.10
N SER A 80 9.70 -1.14 11.19
CA SER A 80 11.02 -1.21 10.54
C SER A 80 10.85 -1.54 9.06
N GLU A 81 11.68 -0.93 8.20
CA GLU A 81 11.67 -1.22 6.78
C GLU A 81 12.20 -2.63 6.49
N ILE A 82 11.54 -3.34 5.57
CA ILE A 82 12.02 -4.58 4.98
C ILE A 82 12.62 -4.24 3.61
N PRO A 83 13.91 -4.51 3.38
CA PRO A 83 14.53 -4.24 2.08
C PRO A 83 13.83 -4.99 0.95
N SER A 84 13.30 -4.26 -0.03
CA SER A 84 12.62 -4.81 -1.22
C SER A 84 13.47 -4.72 -2.50
N GLY A 85 14.42 -3.78 -2.55
CA GLY A 85 15.28 -3.55 -3.73
C GLY A 85 14.57 -2.95 -4.95
N ASN A 86 13.30 -2.53 -4.84
CA ASN A 86 12.50 -2.07 -5.97
C ASN A 86 11.77 -0.75 -5.66
N ASN A 87 11.80 0.22 -6.58
CA ASN A 87 11.17 1.54 -6.40
C ASN A 87 9.64 1.53 -6.51
N ARG A 88 9.03 0.38 -6.80
CA ARG A 88 7.59 0.14 -6.89
C ARG A 88 7.04 -0.67 -5.72
N ILE A 89 7.91 -1.12 -4.81
CA ILE A 89 7.54 -1.95 -3.66
C ILE A 89 8.22 -1.39 -2.42
N ILE A 90 7.43 -1.06 -1.39
CA ILE A 90 7.94 -0.83 -0.03
C ILE A 90 7.34 -1.91 0.85
N ALA A 91 8.16 -2.49 1.71
CA ALA A 91 7.69 -3.41 2.72
C ALA A 91 8.11 -2.92 4.10
N ILE A 92 7.25 -3.09 5.09
CA ILE A 92 7.53 -2.78 6.50
C ILE A 92 7.16 -3.97 7.38
N GLU A 93 7.94 -4.19 8.42
CA GLU A 93 7.56 -5.01 9.57
C GLU A 93 6.86 -4.12 10.60
N LEU A 94 5.63 -4.46 10.95
CA LEU A 94 4.93 -3.97 12.14
C LEU A 94 5.10 -4.99 13.27
N LYS A 95 5.90 -4.60 14.26
CA LYS A 95 6.20 -5.36 15.46
C LYS A 95 4.98 -5.38 16.38
N SER A 96 4.50 -6.58 16.62
CA SER A 96 3.47 -6.91 17.61
C SER A 96 3.70 -8.36 18.06
N PRO A 97 2.97 -8.89 19.06
CA PRO A 97 3.11 -10.29 19.44
C PRO A 97 2.97 -11.26 18.26
N MET A 98 2.16 -10.90 17.27
CA MET A 98 2.09 -11.58 15.98
C MET A 98 2.47 -10.60 14.88
N LYS A 99 3.77 -10.58 14.54
CA LYS A 99 4.36 -9.67 13.56
C LYS A 99 3.57 -9.62 12.25
N THR A 100 3.54 -8.46 11.63
CA THR A 100 2.86 -8.27 10.34
C THR A 100 3.82 -7.64 9.34
N CYS A 101 3.92 -8.21 8.15
CA CYS A 101 4.59 -7.63 6.99
C CYS A 101 3.54 -6.92 6.14
N ILE A 102 3.67 -5.61 5.98
CA ILE A 102 2.79 -4.80 5.12
C ILE A 102 3.61 -4.40 3.88
N ILE A 103 3.11 -4.74 2.71
CA ILE A 103 3.77 -4.53 1.42
C ILE A 103 2.92 -3.57 0.60
N CYS A 104 3.40 -2.36 0.35
CA CYS A 104 2.81 -1.42 -0.59
C CYS A 104 3.38 -1.66 -1.98
N VAL A 105 2.51 -1.93 -2.96
CA VAL A 105 2.92 -2.26 -4.33
C VAL A 105 2.25 -1.33 -5.35
N TYR A 106 3.00 -0.99 -6.39
CA TYR A 106 2.50 -0.39 -7.64
C TYR A 106 3.03 -1.18 -8.86
N MET A 107 2.27 -2.16 -9.31
CA MET A 107 2.69 -3.00 -10.44
C MET A 107 2.61 -2.22 -11.76
N PRO A 108 3.54 -2.44 -12.70
CA PRO A 108 3.47 -1.81 -14.02
C PRO A 108 2.32 -2.40 -14.85
N THR A 109 1.76 -1.61 -15.77
CA THR A 109 0.70 -2.01 -16.71
C THR A 109 1.19 -2.84 -17.90
N ASN A 110 2.50 -2.88 -18.12
CA ASN A 110 3.10 -3.61 -19.23
C ASN A 110 3.61 -4.99 -18.76
N ASN A 111 4.18 -5.76 -19.68
CA ASN A 111 4.73 -7.09 -19.40
C ASN A 111 5.93 -7.12 -18.44
N SER A 112 6.29 -6.01 -17.76
CA SER A 112 7.33 -6.00 -16.71
C SER A 112 6.80 -6.34 -15.31
N GLY A 113 5.51 -6.68 -15.18
CA GLY A 113 4.87 -7.10 -13.94
C GLY A 113 5.57 -8.28 -13.26
N ASP A 114 6.13 -9.20 -14.05
CA ASP A 114 6.85 -10.40 -13.62
C ASP A 114 7.91 -10.06 -12.55
N SER A 115 8.67 -8.97 -12.75
CA SER A 115 9.72 -8.54 -11.80
C SER A 115 9.20 -8.11 -10.42
N CYS A 116 7.98 -7.56 -10.36
CA CYS A 116 7.38 -7.16 -9.08
C CYS A 116 6.87 -8.39 -8.33
N LEU A 117 6.28 -9.35 -9.03
CA LEU A 117 5.80 -10.61 -8.45
C LEU A 117 6.97 -11.43 -7.89
N ASP A 118 8.12 -11.46 -8.56
CA ASP A 118 9.32 -12.15 -8.07
C ASP A 118 9.84 -11.56 -6.75
N VAL A 119 9.86 -10.22 -6.64
CA VAL A 119 10.27 -9.51 -5.41
C VAL A 119 9.29 -9.80 -4.28
N ILE A 120 7.98 -9.74 -4.55
CA ILE A 120 6.97 -10.05 -3.54
C ILE A 120 7.08 -11.52 -3.12
N SER A 121 7.23 -12.45 -4.07
CA SER A 121 7.42 -13.89 -3.78
C SER A 121 8.63 -14.12 -2.87
N SER A 122 9.73 -13.40 -3.11
CA SER A 122 10.93 -13.45 -2.26
C SER A 122 10.65 -12.94 -0.84
N ILE A 123 9.87 -11.87 -0.68
CA ILE A 123 9.45 -11.38 0.64
C ILE A 123 8.54 -12.43 1.32
N LEU A 124 7.57 -13.00 0.60
CA LEU A 124 6.66 -14.00 1.15
C LEU A 124 7.42 -15.26 1.59
N SER A 125 8.39 -15.75 0.83
CA SER A 125 9.17 -16.93 1.21
C SER A 125 9.98 -16.71 2.49
N MET A 126 10.48 -15.50 2.72
CA MET A 126 11.22 -15.14 3.94
C MET A 126 10.31 -14.93 5.15
N TYR A 127 9.14 -14.31 4.98
CA TYR A 127 8.36 -13.79 6.11
C TYR A 127 7.04 -14.53 6.38
N SER A 128 6.49 -15.30 5.44
CA SER A 128 5.15 -15.92 5.58
C SER A 128 5.01 -16.90 6.75
N VAL A 129 6.12 -17.50 7.20
CA VAL A 129 6.14 -18.43 8.35
C VAL A 129 6.06 -17.70 9.68
N SER A 130 6.64 -16.49 9.78
CA SER A 130 6.76 -15.74 11.04
C SER A 130 5.90 -14.48 11.11
N HIS A 131 5.26 -14.10 10.00
CA HIS A 131 4.47 -12.88 9.88
C HIS A 131 3.12 -13.17 9.24
N ARG A 132 2.12 -12.39 9.67
CA ARG A 132 0.95 -12.11 8.84
C ARG A 132 1.39 -11.26 7.66
N ILE A 133 0.95 -11.59 6.46
CA ILE A 133 1.26 -10.85 5.25
C ILE A 133 0.03 -10.04 4.83
N VAL A 134 0.24 -8.75 4.54
CA VAL A 134 -0.74 -7.84 3.94
C VAL A 134 -0.08 -7.15 2.75
N ILE A 135 -0.61 -7.34 1.55
CA ILE A 135 -0.17 -6.64 0.34
C ILE A 135 -1.26 -5.62 -0.02
N VAL A 136 -0.88 -4.37 -0.22
CA VAL A 136 -1.79 -3.25 -0.48
C VAL A 136 -1.32 -2.47 -1.69
N GLY A 137 -2.23 -2.19 -2.62
CA GLY A 137 -1.98 -1.22 -3.68
C GLY A 137 -2.48 -1.66 -5.03
N ASP A 138 -2.00 -0.96 -6.05
CA ASP A 138 -2.38 -1.14 -7.45
C ASP A 138 -1.60 -2.31 -8.06
N CYS A 139 -2.30 -3.40 -8.34
CA CYS A 139 -1.76 -4.57 -9.01
C CYS A 139 -1.84 -4.48 -10.53
N ASN A 140 -2.48 -3.45 -11.09
CA ASN A 140 -2.69 -3.24 -12.53
C ASN A 140 -3.25 -4.46 -13.29
N GLY A 141 -3.95 -5.34 -12.57
CA GLY A 141 -4.55 -6.56 -13.09
C GLY A 141 -5.80 -6.93 -12.32
N THR A 142 -6.66 -7.76 -12.92
CA THR A 142 -7.90 -8.20 -12.28
C THR A 142 -7.82 -9.63 -11.75
N LEU A 143 -8.37 -9.83 -10.55
CA LEU A 143 -8.63 -11.16 -9.99
C LEU A 143 -9.96 -11.77 -10.48
N LYS A 144 -10.76 -11.01 -11.24
CA LYS A 144 -11.99 -11.53 -11.84
C LYS A 144 -11.64 -12.48 -12.98
N PRO A 145 -12.45 -13.55 -13.20
CA PRO A 145 -12.23 -14.43 -14.34
C PRO A 145 -12.17 -13.63 -15.66
N PRO A 146 -11.12 -13.78 -16.46
CA PRO A 146 -10.93 -12.95 -17.64
C PRO A 146 -12.00 -13.25 -18.69
N ARG A 147 -12.65 -12.20 -19.23
CA ARG A 147 -13.53 -12.33 -20.41
C ARG A 147 -12.71 -12.51 -21.70
N LYS A 148 -11.48 -12.00 -21.71
CA LYS A 148 -10.50 -12.11 -22.78
C LYS A 148 -9.13 -12.34 -22.13
N TYR A 149 -8.29 -13.16 -22.76
CA TYR A 149 -6.95 -13.43 -22.25
C TYR A 149 -6.15 -12.13 -22.11
N ASN A 150 -5.67 -11.90 -20.90
CA ASN A 150 -4.70 -10.87 -20.55
C ASN A 150 -3.62 -11.57 -19.73
N LYS A 151 -2.37 -11.52 -20.21
CA LYS A 151 -1.22 -12.17 -19.57
C LYS A 151 -1.06 -11.69 -18.12
N HIS A 152 -1.25 -10.40 -17.87
CA HIS A 152 -1.04 -9.80 -16.55
C HIS A 152 -2.09 -10.26 -15.54
N ASP A 153 -3.37 -10.32 -15.95
CA ASP A 153 -4.45 -10.86 -15.11
C ASP A 153 -4.20 -12.33 -14.77
N PHE A 154 -3.76 -13.12 -15.75
CA PHE A 154 -3.42 -14.53 -15.55
C PHE A 154 -2.27 -14.72 -14.55
N LEU A 155 -1.19 -13.94 -14.69
CA LEU A 155 -0.05 -14.01 -13.79
C LEU A 155 -0.41 -13.58 -12.36
N LEU A 156 -1.20 -12.51 -12.20
CA LEU A 156 -1.66 -12.07 -10.90
C LEU A 156 -2.54 -13.14 -10.23
N GLN A 157 -3.47 -13.75 -10.98
CA GLN A 157 -4.33 -14.82 -10.47
C GLN A 157 -3.52 -16.07 -10.08
N ALA A 158 -2.56 -16.47 -10.92
CA ALA A 158 -1.66 -17.59 -10.62
C ALA A 158 -0.85 -17.31 -9.36
N PHE A 159 -0.25 -16.13 -9.23
CA PHE A 159 0.50 -15.70 -8.06
C PHE A 159 -0.36 -15.72 -6.79
N VAL A 160 -1.57 -15.15 -6.83
CA VAL A 160 -2.50 -15.16 -5.69
C VAL A 160 -2.85 -16.59 -5.26
N HIS A 161 -3.09 -17.48 -6.23
CA HIS A 161 -3.37 -18.88 -5.96
C HIS A 161 -2.17 -19.62 -5.36
N GLU A 162 -1.01 -19.53 -5.99
CA GLU A 162 0.22 -20.21 -5.59
C GLU A 162 0.67 -19.80 -4.19
N MET A 163 0.58 -18.50 -3.88
CA MET A 163 0.97 -17.95 -2.58
C MET A 163 -0.13 -18.08 -1.51
N ASN A 164 -1.25 -18.76 -1.83
CA ASN A 164 -2.41 -18.92 -0.97
C ASN A 164 -2.90 -17.58 -0.38
N LEU A 165 -2.91 -16.55 -1.21
CA LEU A 165 -3.38 -15.22 -0.86
C LEU A 165 -4.90 -15.13 -1.03
N GLN A 166 -5.51 -14.31 -0.19
CA GLN A 166 -6.93 -14.00 -0.21
C GLN A 166 -7.12 -12.51 -0.46
N SER A 167 -8.16 -12.17 -1.20
CA SER A 167 -8.68 -10.81 -1.34
C SER A 167 -10.09 -10.78 -0.82
N HIS A 168 -10.52 -9.64 -0.29
CA HIS A 168 -11.95 -9.38 -0.17
C HIS A 168 -12.56 -9.37 -1.57
N ARG A 169 -13.66 -10.11 -1.74
CA ARG A 169 -14.41 -10.14 -3.00
C ARG A 169 -15.38 -8.97 -2.98
N SER A 170 -15.16 -7.99 -3.84
CA SER A 170 -16.14 -6.95 -4.15
C SER A 170 -16.36 -6.92 -5.65
N GLU A 171 -17.57 -6.55 -6.07
CA GLU A 171 -17.86 -6.28 -7.48
C GLU A 171 -17.56 -4.83 -7.87
N GLU A 172 -17.30 -3.96 -6.89
CA GLU A 172 -17.04 -2.54 -7.08
C GLU A 172 -15.70 -2.29 -7.77
N SER A 173 -15.65 -1.19 -8.53
CA SER A 173 -14.45 -0.77 -9.25
C SER A 173 -13.61 0.16 -8.38
N THR A 174 -12.29 0.02 -8.46
CA THR A 174 -11.32 0.90 -7.78
C THR A 174 -10.70 1.91 -8.73
N PHE A 175 -10.76 1.65 -10.03
CA PHE A 175 -10.28 2.52 -11.10
C PHE A 175 -11.41 2.90 -12.05
N PHE A 176 -11.42 4.17 -12.43
CA PHE A 176 -12.39 4.78 -13.33
C PHE A 176 -11.63 5.58 -14.39
N HIS A 177 -11.69 5.12 -15.63
CA HIS A 177 -11.01 5.79 -16.72
C HIS A 177 -11.57 7.21 -16.92
N HIS A 178 -10.70 8.18 -17.24
CA HIS A 178 -11.09 9.59 -17.36
C HIS A 178 -12.18 9.86 -18.43
N SER A 179 -12.37 8.93 -19.36
CA SER A 179 -13.44 9.01 -20.37
C SER A 179 -14.81 8.57 -19.83
N GLY A 180 -14.88 7.98 -18.64
CA GLY A 180 -16.08 7.37 -18.07
C GLY A 180 -16.52 6.06 -18.74
N MET A 181 -15.78 5.59 -19.76
CA MET A 181 -16.19 4.44 -20.58
C MET A 181 -15.77 3.08 -20.02
N SER A 182 -14.84 3.06 -19.08
CA SER A 182 -14.35 1.82 -18.48
C SER A 182 -14.05 2.00 -17.00
N THR A 183 -14.33 0.95 -16.26
CA THR A 183 -13.98 0.82 -14.85
C THR A 183 -13.36 -0.55 -14.62
N SER A 184 -12.50 -0.66 -13.62
CA SER A 184 -11.87 -1.92 -13.24
C SER A 184 -11.60 -1.95 -11.74
N GLN A 185 -11.49 -3.15 -11.20
CA GLN A 185 -10.92 -3.37 -9.88
C GLN A 185 -9.49 -3.83 -10.08
N ILE A 186 -8.54 -2.98 -9.73
CA ILE A 186 -7.10 -3.22 -9.86
C ILE A 186 -6.32 -2.92 -8.58
N ASP A 187 -6.98 -2.30 -7.59
CA ASP A 187 -6.41 -1.97 -6.29
C ASP A 187 -6.91 -2.98 -5.25
N TYR A 188 -5.99 -3.64 -4.55
CA TYR A 188 -6.33 -4.74 -3.65
C TYR A 188 -5.70 -4.59 -2.27
N ILE A 189 -6.35 -5.24 -1.31
CA ILE A 189 -5.76 -5.64 -0.03
C ILE A 189 -5.74 -7.17 -0.02
N LEU A 190 -4.57 -7.74 -0.31
CA LEU A 190 -4.34 -9.19 -0.30
C LEU A 190 -3.72 -9.63 1.02
N HIS A 191 -4.01 -10.84 1.47
CA HIS A 191 -3.44 -11.36 2.72
C HIS A 191 -3.31 -12.89 2.74
N ASN A 192 -2.35 -13.41 3.51
CA ASN A 192 -2.18 -14.86 3.70
C ASN A 192 -2.83 -15.41 4.99
N ALA A 193 -3.28 -14.54 5.88
CA ALA A 193 -3.81 -14.94 7.19
C ALA A 193 -5.32 -15.16 7.15
N THR A 194 -5.81 -15.97 8.10
CA THR A 194 -7.24 -16.32 8.22
C THR A 194 -8.13 -15.08 8.31
N ILE A 195 -9.32 -15.16 7.72
CA ILE A 195 -10.29 -14.05 7.54
C ILE A 195 -10.52 -13.18 8.79
N ALA A 196 -10.29 -13.68 10.01
CA ALA A 196 -10.59 -12.97 11.25
C ALA A 196 -9.70 -11.74 11.58
N PHE A 197 -8.52 -11.57 10.95
CA PHE A 197 -7.59 -10.48 11.30
C PHE A 197 -7.84 -9.16 10.56
N LEU A 198 -8.44 -9.22 9.37
CA LEU A 198 -8.92 -8.04 8.65
C LEU A 198 -10.44 -7.97 8.74
N SER A 199 -10.96 -6.77 8.86
CA SER A 199 -12.39 -6.49 8.98
C SER A 199 -12.70 -5.14 8.34
N ASP A 200 -13.98 -4.82 8.20
CA ASP A 200 -14.45 -3.52 7.68
C ASP A 200 -13.77 -3.14 6.36
N TYR A 201 -13.64 -4.11 5.44
CA TYR A 201 -13.14 -3.82 4.09
C TYR A 201 -14.11 -2.88 3.38
N LYS A 202 -13.59 -1.82 2.78
CA LYS A 202 -14.38 -0.82 2.07
C LYS A 202 -13.63 -0.30 0.86
N ILE A 203 -14.31 -0.32 -0.29
CA ILE A 203 -13.95 0.52 -1.44
C ILE A 203 -14.69 1.85 -1.23
N HIS A 204 -13.95 2.95 -1.30
CA HIS A 204 -14.52 4.27 -1.08
C HIS A 204 -15.17 4.78 -2.36
N ASP A 205 -16.27 5.52 -2.22
CA ASP A 205 -16.90 6.16 -3.37
C ASP A 205 -16.00 7.25 -3.98
N GLN A 206 -16.25 7.57 -5.25
CA GLN A 206 -15.69 8.77 -5.85
C GLN A 206 -16.18 10.00 -5.08
N CYS A 207 -15.23 10.80 -4.60
CA CYS A 207 -15.48 12.04 -3.89
C CYS A 207 -14.96 13.21 -4.71
N HIS A 208 -15.65 14.36 -4.67
CA HIS A 208 -15.26 15.57 -5.38
C HIS A 208 -13.87 16.10 -4.98
N SER A 209 -13.37 15.74 -3.79
CA SER A 209 -12.03 16.12 -3.34
C SER A 209 -10.94 15.17 -3.85
N ASN A 210 -11.31 13.96 -4.29
CA ASN A 210 -10.40 13.01 -4.92
C ASN A 210 -10.35 13.27 -6.43
N THR A 211 -9.25 13.86 -6.90
CA THR A 211 -8.98 14.12 -8.32
C THR A 211 -8.30 12.96 -9.04
N SER A 212 -8.05 11.83 -8.34
CA SER A 212 -7.52 10.60 -8.95
C SER A 212 -8.58 9.84 -9.76
N SER A 213 -8.15 9.08 -10.76
CA SER A 213 -8.95 8.01 -11.39
C SER A 213 -9.13 6.79 -10.48
N HIS A 214 -8.37 6.70 -9.39
CA HIS A 214 -8.48 5.63 -8.41
C HIS A 214 -9.24 6.10 -7.16
N VAL A 215 -10.00 5.20 -6.55
CA VAL A 215 -10.60 5.41 -5.23
C VAL A 215 -9.87 4.60 -4.16
N PRO A 216 -9.77 5.09 -2.91
CA PRO A 216 -9.12 4.34 -1.85
C PRO A 216 -9.81 3.01 -1.54
N VAL A 217 -9.00 2.07 -1.09
CA VAL A 217 -9.44 0.81 -0.48
C VAL A 217 -8.94 0.80 0.95
N SER A 218 -9.82 0.50 1.91
CA SER A 218 -9.47 0.42 3.33
C SER A 218 -9.92 -0.88 3.96
N ALA A 219 -9.26 -1.24 5.06
CA ALA A 219 -9.65 -2.32 5.94
C ALA A 219 -9.11 -2.03 7.35
N LYS A 220 -9.76 -2.54 8.38
CA LYS A 220 -9.27 -2.53 9.75
C LYS A 220 -8.53 -3.80 10.07
N MET A 221 -7.31 -3.66 10.58
CA MET A 221 -6.48 -4.77 11.02
C MET A 221 -6.54 -4.91 12.54
N LYS A 222 -6.96 -6.08 13.02
CA LYS A 222 -6.94 -6.41 14.45
C LYS A 222 -5.50 -6.72 14.88
N GLN A 223 -4.96 -5.84 15.71
CA GLN A 223 -3.75 -6.12 16.47
C GLN A 223 -4.13 -7.09 17.60
N SER A 224 -3.35 -8.16 17.76
CA SER A 224 -3.40 -8.93 19.01
C SER A 224 -2.91 -7.97 20.09
N ASN A 225 -3.78 -7.64 21.05
CA ASN A 225 -3.36 -6.81 22.17
C ASN A 225 -2.09 -7.45 22.75
N PRO A 226 -0.96 -6.73 22.81
CA PRO A 226 0.08 -7.16 23.72
C PRO A 226 -0.64 -7.20 25.06
N ALA A 227 -0.71 -8.38 25.67
CA ALA A 227 -1.14 -8.46 27.05
C ALA A 227 -0.28 -7.44 27.77
N ILE A 228 -0.89 -6.31 28.17
CA ILE A 228 -0.21 -5.31 28.96
C ILE A 228 0.16 -6.12 30.19
N SER A 229 1.43 -6.49 30.29
CA SER A 229 1.99 -6.98 31.54
C SER A 229 1.87 -5.78 32.45
N VAL A 230 0.72 -5.68 33.11
CA VAL A 230 0.53 -4.79 34.24
C VAL A 230 1.55 -5.30 35.22
N ASN A 231 2.72 -4.65 35.25
CA ASN A 231 3.68 -4.78 36.31
C ASN A 231 2.94 -4.32 37.56
N SER A 232 2.20 -5.23 38.19
CA SER A 232 1.67 -5.07 39.52
C SER A 232 2.90 -4.87 40.39
N LYS A 233 3.21 -3.61 40.69
CA LYS A 233 4.16 -3.28 41.75
C LYS A 233 3.73 -4.12 42.97
N PRO A 234 4.60 -4.96 43.54
CA PRO A 234 4.27 -5.61 44.78
C PRO A 234 3.96 -4.51 45.79
N SER A 235 2.73 -4.51 46.31
CA SER A 235 2.34 -3.65 47.41
C SER A 235 3.17 -4.09 48.62
N GLY A 236 4.34 -3.47 48.78
CA GLY A 236 5.10 -3.54 50.02
C GLY A 236 4.22 -2.99 51.13
N LYS A 237 3.71 -3.88 51.97
CA LYS A 237 3.22 -3.50 53.29
C LYS A 237 4.45 -3.10 54.10
N ILE A 238 4.45 -1.85 54.57
CA ILE A 238 5.26 -1.39 55.70
C ILE A 238 4.61 -1.92 56.98
#